data_AF-K7RXR2-F1
#
_entry.id   AF-K7RXR2-F1
#
_cell.length_a   1.000
_cell.length_b   1.000
_cell.length_c   1.000
_cell.angle_alpha   90.00
_cell.angle_beta   90.00
_cell.angle_gamma   90.00
#
_symmetry.space_group_name_H-M   'P 1'
#
loop_
_entity.id
_entity.type
_entity.pdbx_description
1 polymer ?
#
loop_
_entity_poly.entity_id
_entity_poly.type
_entity_poly.pdbx_seq_one_letter_code
_entity_poly.pdbx_strand_id
1 'polypeptide(L)'
;MTPGELGCFASHYLLWEKCVQIDEPIVVIEDDAQLEPWFDDSFDDLAAFTPYGYLRLFVNGRYRPFTVIDKSQRHKVVHYHRGPGATRAYFITPSAASKFIASAHEWILAVDDYMDQFWNNNVPCRGLMPGVVKNETDFVSSVGKGEKVSKINRLTREIYNFRCALSRKWYLFRHPPSKG
;
A
#
# COMPACT_ATOMS: atom_id res chain seq x y z
N MET A 1 -15.61 -4.83 9.48
CA MET A 1 -14.77 -3.65 9.75
C MET A 1 -15.37 -2.87 10.90
N THR A 2 -14.54 -2.23 11.70
CA THR A 2 -14.98 -1.25 12.70
C THR A 2 -15.35 0.06 12.00
N PRO A 3 -16.15 0.94 12.65
CA PRO A 3 -16.41 2.29 12.12
C PRO A 3 -15.13 3.10 11.86
N GLY A 4 -14.08 2.88 12.67
CA GLY A 4 -12.78 3.53 12.47
C GLY A 4 -12.06 3.07 11.20
N GLU A 5 -12.05 1.76 10.93
CA GLU A 5 -11.49 1.21 9.68
C GLU A 5 -12.26 1.71 8.45
N LEU A 6 -13.59 1.82 8.55
CA LEU A 6 -14.43 2.36 7.49
C LEU A 6 -14.13 3.85 7.24
N GLY A 7 -13.97 4.64 8.30
CA GLY A 7 -13.62 6.06 8.20
C GLY A 7 -12.23 6.28 7.60
N CYS A 8 -11.25 5.46 7.99
CA CYS A 8 -9.92 5.44 7.38
C CYS A 8 -10.03 5.13 5.89
N PHE A 9 -10.70 4.04 5.51
CA PHE A 9 -10.91 3.70 4.10
C PHE A 9 -11.57 4.84 3.31
N ALA A 10 -12.64 5.43 3.85
CA ALA A 10 -13.34 6.55 3.22
C ALA A 10 -12.42 7.75 2.96
N SER A 11 -11.58 8.11 3.93
CA SER A 11 -10.60 9.20 3.78
C SER A 11 -9.63 8.96 2.62
N HIS A 12 -9.05 7.75 2.55
CA HIS A 12 -8.16 7.38 1.45
C HIS A 12 -8.89 7.34 0.10
N TYR A 13 -10.12 6.82 0.07
CA TYR A 13 -10.92 6.76 -1.15
C TYR A 13 -11.22 8.17 -1.70
N LEU A 14 -11.61 9.12 -0.83
CA LEU A 14 -11.82 10.52 -1.22
C LEU A 14 -10.54 11.16 -1.77
N LEU A 15 -9.37 10.80 -1.23
CA LEU A 15 -8.08 11.26 -1.76
C LEU A 15 -7.77 10.65 -3.14
N TRP A 16 -8.17 9.39 -3.40
CA TRP A 16 -8.07 8.80 -4.73
C TRP A 16 -8.99 9.52 -5.72
N GLU A 17 -10.24 9.80 -5.34
CA GLU A 17 -11.16 10.58 -6.17
C GLU A 17 -10.60 11.97 -6.45
N LYS A 18 -10.02 12.61 -5.43
CA LYS A 18 -9.37 13.91 -5.59
C LYS A 18 -8.20 13.86 -6.57
N CYS A 19 -7.34 12.84 -6.47
CA CYS A 19 -6.21 12.63 -7.38
C CYS A 19 -6.69 12.49 -8.84
N VAL A 20 -7.76 11.73 -9.07
CA VAL A 20 -8.37 11.61 -10.40
C VAL A 20 -9.00 12.94 -10.86
N GLN A 21 -9.68 13.64 -9.96
CA GLN A 21 -10.37 14.90 -10.27
C GLN A 21 -9.41 16.01 -10.69
N ILE A 22 -8.25 16.13 -10.02
CA ILE A 22 -7.25 17.15 -10.35
C ILE A 22 -6.32 16.72 -11.49
N ASP A 23 -6.37 15.44 -11.89
CA ASP A 23 -5.49 14.83 -12.91
C ASP A 23 -3.99 15.02 -12.65
N GLU A 24 -3.61 15.04 -11.37
CA GLU A 24 -2.23 15.20 -10.92
C GLU A 24 -1.86 14.13 -9.88
N PRO A 25 -0.62 13.63 -9.88
CA PRO A 25 -0.13 12.76 -8.83
C PRO A 25 -0.14 13.46 -7.47
N ILE A 26 -0.48 12.73 -6.41
CA ILE A 26 -0.46 13.23 -5.04
C ILE A 26 0.40 12.36 -4.13
N VAL A 27 0.92 12.97 -3.08
CA VAL A 27 1.49 12.28 -1.93
C VAL A 27 0.49 12.34 -0.79
N VAL A 28 0.09 11.18 -0.29
CA VAL A 28 -0.79 11.04 0.87
C VAL A 28 0.06 10.66 2.08
N ILE A 29 -0.12 11.37 3.18
CA ILE A 29 0.61 11.20 4.43
C ILE A 29 -0.42 11.22 5.56
N GLU A 30 -0.37 10.23 6.46
CA GLU A 30 -1.16 10.22 7.69
C GLU A 30 -0.69 11.35 8.64
N ASP A 31 -1.59 11.87 9.46
CA ASP A 31 -1.34 13.02 10.33
C ASP A 31 -0.32 12.76 11.44
N ASP A 32 -0.14 11.49 11.82
CA ASP A 32 0.85 11.03 12.80
C ASP A 32 2.18 10.59 12.17
N ALA A 33 2.36 10.74 10.86
CA ALA A 33 3.57 10.29 10.19
C ALA A 33 4.78 11.20 10.50
N GLN A 34 5.89 10.59 10.93
CA GLN A 34 7.16 11.29 11.09
C GLN A 34 8.00 11.22 9.81
N LEU A 35 8.36 12.39 9.27
CA LEU A 35 9.18 12.50 8.07
C LEU A 35 10.67 12.27 8.39
N GLU A 36 11.40 11.70 7.43
CA GLU A 36 12.86 11.66 7.48
C GLU A 36 13.47 13.01 7.05
N PRO A 37 14.70 13.35 7.49
CA PRO A 37 15.33 14.62 7.14
C PRO A 37 15.52 14.84 5.63
N TRP A 38 15.53 13.77 4.83
CA TRP A 38 15.67 13.82 3.38
C TRP A 38 14.32 13.78 2.64
N PHE A 39 13.19 13.97 3.32
CA PHE A 39 11.86 13.88 2.71
C PHE A 39 11.72 14.82 1.51
N ASP A 40 11.99 16.12 1.69
CA ASP A 40 11.84 17.13 0.63
C ASP A 40 12.77 16.83 -0.57
N ASP A 41 14.06 16.56 -0.32
CA ASP A 41 15.07 16.19 -1.31
C ASP A 41 14.73 14.91 -2.12
N SER A 42 13.77 14.11 -1.64
CA SER A 42 13.32 12.89 -2.31
C SER A 42 12.26 13.17 -3.38
N PHE A 43 11.66 14.35 -3.38
CA PHE A 43 10.56 14.75 -4.28
C PHE A 43 10.96 15.86 -5.26
N ASP A 44 12.24 16.22 -5.33
CA ASP A 44 12.79 17.16 -6.32
C ASP A 44 12.39 16.80 -7.77
N ASP A 45 12.18 15.51 -8.05
CA ASP A 45 11.65 15.01 -9.33
C ASP A 45 10.53 13.98 -9.10
N LEU A 46 9.34 14.47 -8.72
CA LEU A 46 8.11 13.67 -8.67
C LEU A 46 7.77 13.01 -10.02
N ALA A 47 8.20 13.59 -11.14
CA ALA A 47 7.95 13.03 -12.46
C ALA A 47 8.66 11.67 -12.64
N ALA A 48 9.84 11.50 -12.04
CA ALA A 48 10.55 10.22 -12.00
C ALA A 48 9.73 9.10 -11.31
N PHE A 49 8.77 9.44 -10.45
CA PHE A 49 7.92 8.45 -9.79
C PHE A 49 6.65 8.08 -10.59
N THR A 50 6.27 8.92 -11.54
CA THR A 50 5.03 8.75 -12.32
C THR A 50 4.95 7.39 -13.05
N PRO A 51 6.03 6.86 -13.67
CA PRO A 51 6.00 5.54 -14.31
C PRO A 51 5.66 4.39 -13.35
N TYR A 52 5.87 4.57 -12.04
CA TYR A 52 5.53 3.57 -11.05
C TYR A 52 4.06 3.53 -10.70
N GLY A 53 3.33 4.62 -10.94
CA GLY A 53 1.91 4.77 -10.70
C GLY A 53 1.52 4.87 -9.22
N TYR A 54 2.15 4.10 -8.36
CA TYR A 54 1.90 4.00 -6.93
C TYR A 54 3.17 3.54 -6.19
N LEU A 55 3.55 4.23 -5.10
CA LEU A 55 4.72 3.92 -4.29
C LEU A 55 4.44 4.09 -2.79
N ARG A 56 4.75 3.08 -1.98
CA ARG A 56 4.85 3.19 -0.53
C ARG A 56 6.11 4.00 -0.16
N LEU A 57 5.94 5.00 0.69
CA LEU A 57 6.98 5.95 1.06
C LEU A 57 7.61 5.69 2.43
N PHE A 58 7.21 4.59 3.08
CA PHE A 58 7.74 4.13 4.37
C PHE A 58 8.25 2.71 4.25
N VAL A 59 9.08 2.30 5.22
CA VAL A 59 9.49 0.91 5.41
C VAL A 59 8.77 0.36 6.63
N ASN A 60 7.97 -0.70 6.48
CA ASN A 60 7.37 -1.36 7.63
C ASN A 60 8.46 -2.11 8.42
N GLY A 61 8.40 -2.07 9.75
CA GLY A 61 9.33 -2.80 10.63
C GLY A 61 9.33 -4.32 10.43
N ARG A 62 8.30 -4.88 9.79
CA ARG A 62 8.28 -6.29 9.37
C ARG A 62 8.84 -6.45 7.96
N TYR A 63 9.88 -7.28 7.84
CA TYR A 63 10.43 -7.65 6.53
C TYR A 63 9.35 -8.22 5.61
N ARG A 64 9.33 -7.71 4.38
CA ARG A 64 8.55 -8.25 3.26
C ARG A 64 9.49 -8.61 2.11
N PRO A 65 9.26 -9.74 1.41
CA PRO A 65 10.02 -10.06 0.21
C PRO A 65 9.72 -9.04 -0.90
N PHE A 66 10.76 -8.57 -1.57
CA PHE A 66 10.67 -7.63 -2.68
C PHE A 66 11.79 -7.89 -3.70
N THR A 67 11.64 -7.28 -4.89
CA THR A 67 12.69 -7.17 -5.91
C THR A 67 12.99 -5.70 -6.16
N VAL A 68 14.27 -5.33 -6.23
CA VAL A 68 14.66 -3.99 -6.67
C VAL A 68 14.42 -3.90 -8.18
N ILE A 69 13.64 -2.90 -8.59
CA ILE A 69 13.25 -2.69 -9.98
C ILE A 69 13.89 -1.44 -10.59
N ASP A 70 14.35 -0.50 -9.77
CA ASP A 70 15.10 0.67 -10.21
C ASP A 70 15.94 1.24 -9.05
N LYS A 71 16.91 2.10 -9.37
CA LYS A 71 17.80 2.77 -8.42
C LYS A 71 18.07 4.20 -8.86
N SER A 72 17.74 5.15 -7.99
CA SER A 72 18.24 6.53 -8.05
C SER A 72 19.45 6.69 -7.11
N GLN A 73 20.02 7.90 -7.09
CA GLN A 73 21.14 8.21 -6.18
C GLN A 73 20.75 8.08 -4.69
N ARG A 74 19.48 8.33 -4.33
CA ARG A 74 19.00 8.30 -2.94
C ARG A 74 18.15 7.07 -2.61
N HIS A 75 17.37 6.55 -3.56
CA HIS A 75 16.40 5.50 -3.28
C HIS A 75 16.52 4.33 -4.26
N LYS A 76 16.22 3.15 -3.75
CA LYS A 76 15.87 2.00 -4.58
C LYS A 76 14.36 1.97 -4.70
N VAL A 77 13.86 1.77 -5.91
CA VAL A 77 12.46 1.44 -6.13
C VAL A 77 12.34 -0.08 -6.04
N VAL A 78 11.46 -0.53 -5.16
CA VAL A 78 11.21 -1.96 -4.94
C VAL A 78 9.80 -2.35 -5.35
N HIS A 79 9.65 -3.58 -5.82
CA HIS A 79 8.37 -4.23 -6.05
C HIS A 79 8.18 -5.31 -5.00
N TYR A 80 7.18 -5.14 -4.13
CA TYR A 80 6.84 -6.09 -3.09
C TYR A 80 6.16 -7.33 -3.65
N HIS A 81 6.65 -8.51 -3.27
CA HIS A 81 5.97 -9.78 -3.55
C HIS A 81 4.80 -10.02 -2.59
N ARG A 82 4.78 -9.28 -1.48
CA ARG A 82 3.70 -9.19 -0.52
C ARG A 82 3.75 -7.80 0.08
N GLY A 83 2.65 -7.08 0.04
CA GLY A 83 2.61 -5.71 0.51
C GLY A 83 3.01 -5.55 1.99
N PRO A 84 3.56 -4.37 2.34
CA PRO A 84 4.04 -4.08 3.69
C PRO A 84 2.93 -3.99 4.74
N GLY A 85 1.66 -3.78 4.35
CA GLY A 85 0.60 -3.30 5.24
C GLY A 85 0.83 -1.85 5.68
N ALA A 86 -0.15 -1.27 6.37
CA ALA A 86 -0.23 0.14 6.75
C ALA A 86 -0.36 1.14 5.57
N THR A 87 -0.84 2.34 5.88
CA THR A 87 -1.13 3.43 4.93
C THR A 87 -0.40 4.74 5.22
N ARG A 88 0.55 4.75 6.16
CA ARG A 88 1.35 5.91 6.63
C ARG A 88 1.67 6.95 5.58
N ALA A 89 2.30 6.54 4.49
CA ALA A 89 2.60 7.45 3.40
C ALA A 89 2.72 6.72 2.06
N TYR A 90 2.16 7.31 1.01
CA TYR A 90 2.30 6.80 -0.35
C TYR A 90 2.14 7.90 -1.41
N PHE A 91 2.82 7.72 -2.53
CA PHE A 91 2.61 8.47 -3.76
C PHE A 91 1.62 7.70 -4.65
N ILE A 92 0.73 8.42 -5.34
CA ILE A 92 -0.23 7.83 -6.28
C ILE A 92 -0.50 8.75 -7.46
N THR A 93 -0.63 8.17 -8.65
CA THR A 93 -1.02 8.84 -9.90
C THR A 93 -2.52 8.68 -10.18
N PRO A 94 -3.12 9.55 -11.02
CA PRO A 94 -4.54 9.42 -11.42
C PRO A 94 -4.87 8.04 -12.01
N SER A 95 -3.95 7.47 -12.80
CA SER A 95 -4.12 6.14 -13.41
C SER A 95 -4.18 5.01 -12.37
N ALA A 96 -3.35 5.06 -11.33
CA ALA A 96 -3.38 4.07 -10.25
C ALA A 96 -4.59 4.29 -9.32
N ALA A 97 -4.90 5.55 -8.99
CA ALA A 97 -6.07 5.91 -8.18
C ALA A 97 -7.38 5.42 -8.83
N SER A 98 -7.52 5.61 -10.14
CA SER A 98 -8.68 5.12 -10.91
C SER A 98 -8.86 3.60 -10.80
N LYS A 99 -7.76 2.83 -10.79
CA LYS A 99 -7.81 1.36 -10.62
C LYS A 99 -8.21 0.98 -9.21
N PHE A 100 -7.71 1.67 -8.18
CA PHE A 100 -8.17 1.48 -6.81
C PHE A 100 -9.65 1.82 -6.65
N ILE A 101 -10.15 2.89 -7.27
CA ILE A 101 -11.58 3.22 -7.22
C ILE A 101 -12.41 2.14 -7.92
N ALA A 102 -12.02 1.76 -9.15
CA ALA A 102 -12.76 0.82 -9.98
C ALA A 102 -12.89 -0.59 -9.37
N SER A 103 -11.95 -1.00 -8.50
CA SER A 103 -11.97 -2.29 -7.83
C SER A 103 -12.49 -2.26 -6.38
N ALA A 104 -12.83 -1.08 -5.86
CA ALA A 104 -13.34 -0.87 -4.50
C ALA A 104 -14.89 -0.87 -4.46
N HIS A 105 -15.54 -1.88 -5.05
CA HIS A 105 -17.01 -1.99 -5.07
C HIS A 105 -17.63 -2.14 -3.67
N GLU A 106 -16.95 -2.86 -2.79
CA GLU A 106 -17.35 -3.05 -1.40
C GLU A 106 -16.15 -2.86 -0.48
N TRP A 107 -16.33 -2.11 0.61
CA TRP A 107 -15.29 -1.90 1.61
C TRP A 107 -15.46 -2.97 2.69
N ILE A 108 -14.84 -4.13 2.47
CA ILE A 108 -14.89 -5.29 3.39
C ILE A 108 -13.53 -5.57 4.06
N LEU A 109 -12.49 -4.86 3.63
CA LEU A 109 -11.12 -4.96 4.13
C LEU A 109 -10.67 -3.60 4.67
N ALA A 110 -9.76 -3.61 5.64
CA ALA A 110 -8.99 -2.41 5.95
C ALA A 110 -8.29 -1.90 4.68
N VAL A 111 -8.10 -0.59 4.59
CA VAL A 111 -7.59 0.06 3.37
C VAL A 111 -6.19 -0.43 3.00
N ASP A 112 -5.34 -0.71 3.98
CA ASP A 112 -4.00 -1.24 3.75
C ASP A 112 -4.03 -2.66 3.18
N ASP A 113 -4.85 -3.54 3.75
CA ASP A 113 -5.10 -4.88 3.23
C ASP A 113 -5.64 -4.83 1.80
N TYR A 114 -6.57 -3.92 1.51
CA TYR A 114 -7.12 -3.70 0.18
C TYR A 114 -6.05 -3.27 -0.84
N MET A 115 -5.26 -2.26 -0.51
CA MET A 115 -4.17 -1.76 -1.36
C MET A 115 -3.12 -2.85 -1.63
N ASP A 116 -2.86 -3.70 -0.64
CA ASP A 116 -1.90 -4.81 -0.75
C ASP A 116 -2.41 -5.98 -1.61
N GLN A 117 -3.70 -6.05 -1.90
CA GLN A 117 -4.29 -7.04 -2.83
C GLN A 117 -4.10 -6.62 -4.29
N PHE A 118 -2.84 -6.43 -4.71
CA PHE A 118 -2.48 -6.06 -6.09
C PHE A 118 -3.00 -7.04 -7.15
N TRP A 119 -3.35 -8.27 -6.75
CA TRP A 119 -4.00 -9.27 -7.60
C TRP A 119 -5.49 -9.01 -7.86
N ASN A 120 -6.15 -8.23 -7.00
CA ASN A 120 -7.54 -7.81 -7.17
C ASN A 120 -7.64 -6.43 -7.83
N ASN A 121 -6.81 -5.48 -7.38
CA ASN A 121 -6.90 -4.08 -7.82
C ASN A 121 -6.01 -3.75 -9.05
N ASN A 122 -5.13 -4.67 -9.48
CA ASN A 122 -4.21 -4.49 -10.61
C ASN A 122 -3.28 -3.26 -10.50
N VAL A 123 -2.96 -2.85 -9.26
CA VAL A 123 -1.95 -1.84 -8.96
C VAL A 123 -0.76 -2.52 -8.29
N PRO A 124 0.40 -2.64 -8.98
CA PRO A 124 1.60 -3.26 -8.39
C PRO A 124 2.02 -2.55 -7.10
N CYS A 125 2.19 -3.31 -6.02
CA CYS A 125 2.64 -2.74 -4.74
C CYS A 125 4.16 -2.49 -4.80
N ARG A 126 4.54 -1.23 -4.94
CA ARG A 126 5.93 -0.77 -5.01
C ARG A 126 6.25 0.16 -3.85
N GLY A 127 7.52 0.43 -3.60
CA GLY A 127 7.92 1.40 -2.58
C GLY A 127 9.35 1.89 -2.72
N LEU A 128 9.71 2.86 -1.88
CA LEU A 128 11.06 3.43 -1.79
C LEU A 128 11.85 2.78 -0.66
N MET A 129 13.13 2.52 -0.91
CA MET A 129 14.06 2.03 0.09
C MET A 129 15.44 2.72 0.01
N PRO A 130 15.91 3.41 1.07
CA PRO A 130 15.18 3.67 2.32
C PRO A 130 13.90 4.48 2.06
N GLY A 131 12.92 4.32 2.94
CA GLY A 131 11.71 5.13 2.94
C GLY A 131 12.04 6.60 3.28
N VAL A 132 11.06 7.47 3.08
CA VAL A 132 11.14 8.90 3.40
C VAL A 132 10.26 9.27 4.59
N VAL A 133 9.46 8.31 5.07
CA VAL A 133 8.69 8.39 6.31
C VAL A 133 9.16 7.28 7.25
N LYS A 134 9.34 7.63 8.52
CA LYS A 134 9.85 6.73 9.56
C LYS A 134 8.88 5.59 9.84
N ASN A 135 9.48 4.47 10.25
CA ASN A 135 8.75 3.37 10.85
C ASN A 135 8.54 3.68 12.34
N GLU A 136 7.33 4.06 12.75
CA GLU A 136 7.06 4.16 14.18
C GLU A 136 6.87 2.76 14.77
N THR A 137 7.69 2.41 15.74
CA THR A 137 7.59 1.15 16.49
C THR A 137 6.58 1.19 17.61
N ASP A 138 6.02 2.37 17.93
CA ASP A 138 5.46 2.62 19.27
C ASP A 138 3.93 2.80 19.29
N PHE A 139 3.24 2.71 18.16
CA PHE A 139 1.79 2.67 18.16
C PHE A 139 1.28 1.24 18.44
N VAL A 140 0.74 1.06 19.64
CA VAL A 140 -0.18 -0.05 19.92
C VAL A 140 -1.44 0.21 19.10
N SER A 141 -1.53 -0.39 17.91
CA SER A 141 -2.75 -0.34 17.10
C SER A 141 -3.95 -0.73 17.96
N SER A 142 -4.84 0.24 18.21
CA SER A 142 -6.13 -0.03 18.84
C SER A 142 -7.09 -0.74 17.87
N VAL A 143 -6.76 -0.70 16.58
CA VAL A 143 -7.44 -1.43 15.50
C VAL A 143 -6.90 -2.85 15.48
N GLY A 144 -7.61 -3.77 16.15
CA GLY A 144 -7.26 -5.20 16.15
C GLY A 144 -7.38 -5.93 17.50
N LYS A 145 -7.82 -5.30 18.60
CA LYS A 145 -8.18 -6.04 19.82
C LYS A 145 -9.48 -6.83 19.60
N GLY A 146 -9.36 -7.94 18.89
CA GLY A 146 -10.47 -8.83 18.57
C GLY A 146 -11.00 -9.56 19.80
N GLU A 147 -12.33 -9.58 19.91
CA GLU A 147 -13.08 -10.52 20.74
C GLU A 147 -12.73 -11.97 20.39
N LYS A 148 -12.99 -12.90 21.33
CA LYS A 148 -12.67 -14.34 21.19
C LYS A 148 -13.26 -14.92 19.90
N VAL A 149 -12.40 -15.19 18.92
CA VAL A 149 -12.78 -15.68 17.59
C VAL A 149 -13.27 -17.14 17.68
N SER A 150 -14.50 -17.40 17.24
CA SER A 150 -15.08 -18.74 17.07
C SER A 150 -14.22 -19.66 16.19
N LYS A 151 -14.18 -20.97 16.48
CA LYS A 151 -13.43 -21.97 15.68
C LYS A 151 -13.85 -22.00 14.20
N ILE A 152 -15.11 -21.70 13.89
CA ILE A 152 -15.62 -21.63 12.51
C ILE A 152 -15.00 -20.45 11.76
N ASN A 153 -14.87 -19.30 12.43
CA ASN A 153 -14.23 -18.10 11.89
C ASN A 153 -12.72 -18.31 11.65
N ARG A 154 -12.10 -19.31 12.29
CA ARG A 154 -10.70 -19.67 12.04
C ARG A 154 -10.53 -20.42 10.71
N LEU A 155 -11.39 -21.39 10.42
CA LEU A 155 -11.29 -22.18 9.18
C LEU A 155 -11.58 -21.30 7.95
N THR A 156 -12.62 -20.48 8.01
CA THR A 156 -12.95 -19.53 6.92
C THR A 156 -11.80 -18.56 6.66
N ARG A 157 -11.15 -18.05 7.72
CA ARG A 157 -9.96 -17.21 7.62
C ARG A 157 -8.76 -17.94 7.00
N GLU A 158 -8.53 -19.20 7.37
CA GLU A 158 -7.44 -20.01 6.79
C GLU A 158 -7.68 -20.29 5.30
N ILE A 159 -8.92 -20.61 4.90
CA ILE A 159 -9.33 -20.76 3.49
C ILE A 159 -9.12 -19.44 2.73
N TYR A 160 -9.56 -18.32 3.30
CA TYR A 160 -9.36 -17.00 2.71
C TYR A 160 -7.88 -16.67 2.51
N ASN A 161 -7.05 -16.87 3.54
CA ASN A 161 -5.61 -16.65 3.46
C ASN A 161 -4.94 -17.53 2.40
N PHE A 162 -5.37 -18.78 2.27
CA PHE A 162 -4.88 -19.69 1.25
C PHE A 162 -5.26 -19.21 -0.16
N ARG A 163 -6.51 -18.78 -0.37
CA ARG A 163 -6.96 -18.17 -1.63
C ARG A 163 -6.15 -16.93 -1.97
N CYS A 164 -5.96 -16.01 -1.03
CA CYS A 164 -5.12 -14.83 -1.24
C CYS A 164 -3.68 -15.20 -1.58
N ALA A 165 -3.11 -16.23 -0.94
CA ALA A 165 -1.76 -16.70 -1.25
C ALA A 165 -1.64 -17.27 -2.67
N LEU A 166 -2.63 -18.03 -3.12
CA LEU A 166 -2.69 -18.56 -4.49
C LEU A 166 -2.86 -17.44 -5.52
N SER A 167 -3.84 -16.56 -5.35
CA SER A 167 -4.08 -15.43 -6.26
C SER A 167 -2.86 -14.54 -6.38
N ARG A 168 -2.19 -14.24 -5.25
CA ARG A 168 -0.94 -13.47 -5.23
C ARG A 168 0.17 -14.16 -6.02
N LYS A 169 0.41 -15.45 -5.78
CA LYS A 169 1.42 -16.22 -6.51
C LYS A 169 1.14 -16.25 -8.01
N TRP A 170 -0.12 -16.45 -8.39
CA TRP A 170 -0.53 -16.48 -9.79
C TRP A 170 -0.36 -15.12 -10.47
N TYR A 171 -0.73 -14.03 -9.79
CA TYR A 171 -0.50 -12.68 -10.31
C TYR A 171 0.98 -12.41 -10.54
N LEU A 172 1.86 -12.72 -9.58
CA LEU A 172 3.31 -12.51 -9.71
C LEU A 172 3.93 -13.40 -10.79
N PHE A 173 3.39 -14.60 -11.02
CA PHE A 173 3.80 -15.44 -12.14
C PHE A 173 3.46 -14.81 -13.50
N ARG A 174 2.29 -14.17 -13.63
CA ARG A 174 1.89 -13.46 -14.87
C ARG A 174 2.56 -12.11 -15.04
N HIS A 175 2.92 -11.44 -13.94
CA HIS A 175 3.52 -10.11 -13.91
C HIS A 175 4.80 -10.13 -13.07
N PRO A 176 5.85 -10.83 -13.53
CA PRO A 176 7.08 -10.92 -12.77
C PRO A 176 7.71 -9.54 -12.60
N PRO A 177 8.26 -9.20 -11.41
CA PRO A 177 9.03 -7.98 -11.24
C PRO A 177 10.25 -7.99 -12.16
N SER A 178 10.31 -7.08 -13.11
CA SER A 178 11.49 -6.87 -13.96
C SER A 178 12.55 -6.10 -13.17
N LYS A 179 13.79 -6.61 -13.18
CA LYS A 179 14.94 -5.85 -12.67
C LYS A 179 15.29 -4.79 -13.71
N GLY A 180 15.30 -3.52 -13.31
CA GLY A 180 16.06 -2.47 -13.99
C GLY A 180 17.55 -2.68 -13.79
#